data_AF-A0AAU3KLM8-F1
#
_entry.id   AF-A0AAU3KLM8-F1
#
_cell.length_a   1.000
_cell.length_b   1.000
_cell.length_c   1.000
_cell.angle_alpha   90.00
_cell.angle_beta   90.00
_cell.angle_gamma   90.00
#
_symmetry.space_group_name_H-M   'P 1'
#
loop_
_entity.id
_entity.type
_entity.pdbx_description
1 polymer ?
#
loop_
_entity_poly.entity_id
_entity_poly.type
_entity_poly.pdbx_seq_one_letter_code
_entity_poly.pdbx_strand_id
1 'polypeptide(L)' 'MTSESDRSSDEPRPAARRAGSRRLSAAEAATLAAVFGDALPSTTGDERTPEPDSGQSGDDWLRSQVPPHHG' A
#
# COMPACT_ATOMS: atom_id res chain seq x y z
N MET A 1 -23.43 -21.51 37.07
CA MET A 1 -23.49 -20.05 36.89
C MET A 1 -22.08 -19.52 37.18
N THR A 2 -21.46 -18.88 36.17
CA THR A 2 -20.21 -18.05 36.20
C THR A 2 -18.94 -18.78 36.69
N SER A 3 -17.80 -18.80 36.00
CA SER A 3 -17.05 -17.69 35.39
C SER A 3 -15.90 -18.26 34.55
N GLU A 4 -15.50 -17.60 33.46
CA GLU A 4 -14.09 -17.24 33.25
C GLU A 4 -14.02 -16.24 32.10
N SER A 5 -13.78 -14.99 32.50
CA SER A 5 -13.49 -13.88 31.63
C SER A 5 -12.03 -13.98 31.21
N ASP A 6 -11.77 -14.48 30.01
CA ASP A 6 -10.52 -14.23 29.28
C ASP A 6 -10.88 -13.88 27.83
N ARG A 7 -11.36 -12.64 27.63
CA ARG A 7 -11.58 -12.02 26.32
C ARG A 7 -11.07 -10.58 26.30
N SER A 8 -9.99 -10.33 27.02
CA SER A 8 -9.27 -9.06 27.00
C SER A 8 -7.80 -9.42 26.82
N SER A 9 -7.10 -9.10 25.74
CA SER A 9 -7.26 -7.98 24.82
C SER A 9 -6.77 -8.37 23.43
N ASP A 10 -7.67 -8.40 22.45
CA ASP A 10 -7.33 -8.26 21.02
C ASP A 10 -7.95 -6.94 20.52
N GLU A 11 -7.68 -5.85 21.26
CA GLU A 11 -7.97 -4.52 20.71
C GLU A 11 -6.80 -4.13 19.80
N PRO A 12 -7.04 -3.90 18.49
CA PRO A 12 -6.01 -3.32 17.65
C PRO A 12 -5.61 -1.98 18.27
N ARG A 13 -4.32 -1.82 18.58
CA ARG A 13 -3.80 -0.55 19.09
C ARG A 13 -4.34 0.57 18.20
N PRO A 14 -5.01 1.60 18.75
CA PRO A 14 -5.55 2.66 17.93
C PRO A 14 -4.42 3.26 17.10
N ALA A 15 -4.61 3.30 15.77
CA ALA A 15 -3.64 3.82 14.81
C ALA A 15 -3.23 5.28 15.09
N ALA A 16 -3.91 5.94 16.03
CA ALA A 16 -3.66 7.29 16.50
C ALA A 16 -2.30 7.53 17.21
N ARG A 17 -1.43 6.52 17.40
CA ARG A 17 -0.13 6.70 18.09
C ARG A 17 1.13 6.62 17.22
N ARG A 18 1.01 6.71 15.88
CA ARG A 18 2.18 6.96 15.00
C ARG A 18 2.00 8.09 14.00
N ALA A 19 0.77 8.54 13.75
CA ALA A 19 0.52 9.76 13.00
C ALA A 19 0.70 11.00 13.90
N GLY A 20 1.86 11.12 14.55
CA GLY A 20 2.38 12.44 14.87
C GLY A 20 2.74 13.04 13.52
N SER A 21 1.77 13.66 12.85
CA SER A 21 1.96 14.40 11.61
C SER A 21 2.94 15.53 11.90
N ARG A 22 4.23 15.21 11.84
CA ARG A 22 5.25 16.24 11.66
C ARG A 22 4.86 16.89 10.35
N ARG A 23 4.52 18.18 10.39
CA ARG A 23 4.31 18.93 9.15
C ARG A 23 5.59 18.78 8.34
N LEU A 24 5.46 18.19 7.16
CA LEU A 24 6.56 18.08 6.22
C LEU A 24 7.01 19.50 5.89
N SER A 25 8.32 19.71 5.88
CA SER A 25 8.87 20.90 5.24
C SER A 25 8.50 20.91 3.75
N ALA A 26 8.53 22.09 3.13
CA ALA A 26 8.26 22.20 1.70
C ALA A 26 9.19 21.32 0.84
N ALA A 27 10.44 21.13 1.28
CA ALA A 27 11.42 20.28 0.60
C ALA A 27 11.08 18.79 0.70
N GLU A 28 10.64 18.32 1.88
CA GLU A 28 10.19 16.94 2.06
C GLU A 28 8.92 16.67 1.26
N ALA A 29 7.97 17.60 1.25
CA ALA A 29 6.76 17.51 0.44
C ALA A 29 7.09 17.42 -1.06
N ALA A 30 8.00 18.27 -1.56
CA ALA A 30 8.44 18.24 -2.96
C ALA A 30 9.14 16.93 -3.33
N THR A 31 9.96 16.37 -2.42
CA THR A 31 10.61 15.07 -2.63
C THR A 31 9.59 13.95 -2.76
N LEU A 32 8.56 13.95 -1.91
CA LEU A 32 7.48 12.98 -1.98
C LEU A 32 6.65 13.15 -3.25
N ALA A 33 6.33 14.39 -3.65
CA ALA A 33 5.61 14.67 -4.88
C ALA A 33 6.39 14.24 -6.14
N ALA A 34 7.72 14.34 -6.14
CA ALA A 34 8.54 13.86 -7.24
C ALA A 34 8.45 12.32 -7.43
N VAL A 35 8.19 11.57 -6.35
CA VAL A 35 8.08 10.10 -6.38
C VAL A 35 6.63 9.66 -6.57
N PHE A 36 5.69 10.29 -5.87
CA PHE A 36 4.30 9.86 -5.75
C PHE A 36 3.28 10.75 -6.48
N GLY A 37 3.70 11.93 -6.94
CA GLY A 37 2.81 12.96 -7.50
C GLY A 37 2.17 13.86 -6.44
N ASP A 38 1.62 15.00 -6.89
CA ASP A 38 1.00 16.02 -6.02
C ASP A 38 -0.44 15.68 -5.57
N ALA A 39 -1.16 14.86 -6.33
CA ALA A 39 -2.55 14.50 -6.04
C ALA A 39 -2.94 13.14 -6.64
N LEU A 40 -3.75 12.38 -5.90
CA LEU A 40 -4.41 11.21 -6.47
C LEU A 40 -5.38 11.67 -7.58
N PRO A 41 -5.44 10.96 -8.71
CA PRO A 41 -6.37 11.28 -9.79
C PRO A 41 -7.82 11.19 -9.31
N SER A 42 -8.67 12.08 -9.85
CA SER A 42 -10.11 12.13 -9.54
C SER A 42 -10.87 10.86 -9.94
N THR A 43 -10.26 10.05 -10.82
CA THR A 43 -10.83 8.80 -11.35
C THR A 43 -10.03 7.61 -10.85
N THR A 44 -10.76 6.54 -10.51
CA THR A 44 -10.20 5.23 -10.15
C THR A 44 -9.67 4.52 -11.41
N GLY A 45 -8.90 3.44 -11.20
CA GLY A 45 -8.28 2.72 -12.32
C GLY A 45 -9.28 2.09 -13.29
N ASP A 46 -10.46 1.71 -12.81
CA ASP A 46 -11.55 1.12 -13.60
C ASP A 46 -12.26 2.13 -14.50
N GLU A 47 -12.26 3.41 -14.13
CA GLU A 47 -12.85 4.50 -14.93
C GLU A 47 -11.89 5.05 -15.99
N ARG A 48 -10.58 4.75 -15.86
CA ARG A 48 -9.54 5.27 -16.74
C ARG A 48 -9.39 4.38 -17.97
N THR A 49 -9.18 4.98 -19.13
CA THR A 49 -8.75 4.24 -20.31
C THR A 49 -7.41 3.56 -20.01
N PRO A 50 -7.28 2.25 -20.27
CA PRO A 50 -6.01 1.56 -20.09
C PRO A 50 -4.96 2.16 -21.02
N GLU A 51 -3.86 2.64 -20.42
CA GLU A 51 -2.69 3.08 -21.16
C GLU A 51 -2.07 1.90 -21.93
N PRO A 52 -1.46 2.14 -23.10
CA PRO A 52 -0.79 1.09 -23.83
C PRO A 52 0.30 0.47 -22.95
N ASP A 53 0.19 -0.84 -22.73
CA ASP A 53 1.14 -1.59 -21.91
C ASP A 53 2.55 -1.38 -22.47
N SER A 54 3.50 -1.01 -21.61
CA SER A 54 4.87 -0.63 -22.00
C SER A 54 5.76 -1.85 -22.33
N GLY A 55 5.13 -2.95 -22.73
CA GLY A 55 5.77 -4.15 -23.27
C GLY A 55 6.29 -5.13 -22.23
N GLN A 56 6.07 -4.89 -20.94
CA GLN A 56 6.40 -5.85 -19.89
C GLN A 56 5.13 -6.64 -19.55
N SER A 57 4.91 -7.70 -20.31
CA SER A 57 3.81 -8.64 -20.05
C SER A 57 3.92 -9.11 -18.59
N GLY A 58 2.86 -8.91 -17.80
CA GLY A 58 2.84 -9.31 -16.39
C GLY A 58 3.19 -10.78 -16.14
N ASP A 59 3.04 -11.62 -17.17
CA ASP A 59 3.48 -13.01 -17.16
C ASP A 59 4.99 -13.19 -16.98
N ASP A 60 5.82 -12.28 -17.47
CA ASP A 60 7.29 -12.42 -17.39
C ASP A 60 7.79 -12.29 -15.95
N TRP A 61 7.17 -11.40 -15.18
CA TRP A 61 7.40 -11.35 -13.75
C TRP A 61 6.94 -12.65 -13.07
N LEU A 62 5.76 -13.18 -13.38
CA LEU A 62 5.26 -14.44 -12.82
C LEU A 62 6.19 -15.62 -13.14
N ARG A 63 6.68 -15.73 -14.37
CA ARG A 63 7.66 -16.75 -14.79
C ARG A 63 8.99 -16.61 -14.05
N SER A 64 9.42 -15.39 -13.73
CA SER A 64 10.64 -15.14 -12.96
C SER A 64 10.54 -15.58 -11.48
N GLN A 65 9.32 -15.75 -10.96
CA GLN A 65 9.08 -16.13 -9.57
C GLN A 65 9.02 -17.66 -9.36
N VAL A 66 9.25 -18.47 -10.39
CA VAL A 66 9.25 -19.94 -10.25
C VAL A 66 10.46 -20.38 -9.43
N PRO A 67 10.26 -21.04 -8.27
CA PRO A 67 11.37 -21.54 -7.45
C PRO A 67 12.19 -22.62 -8.19
N PRO A 68 13.51 -22.71 -7.94
CA PRO A 68 14.42 -23.57 -8.70
C PRO A 68 14.21 -25.09 -8.50
N HIS A 69 13.31 -25.49 -7.58
CA HIS A 69 13.02 -26.89 -7.27
C HIS A 69 11.65 -27.36 -7.79
N HIS A 70 11.02 -26.61 -8.71
CA HIS A 70 9.90 -27.14 -9.48
C HIS A 70 10.41 -27.92 -10.69
N GLY A 71 10.68 -29.19 -10.44
CA GLY A 71 10.88 -30.27 -11.39
C GLY A 71 10.44 -31.58 -10.75
#